data_AF-A0AAV6YDI3-F1
#
_entry.id   AF-A0AAV6YDI3-F1
#
_cell.length_a   1.000
_cell.length_b   1.000
_cell.length_c   1.000
_cell.angle_alpha   90.00
_cell.angle_beta   90.00
_cell.angle_gamma   90.00
#
_symmetry.space_group_name_H-M   'P 1'
#
loop_
_entity.id
_entity.type
_entity.pdbx_description
1 polymer ?
#
loop_
_entity_poly.entity_id
_entity_poly.type
_entity_poly.pdbx_seq_one_letter_code
_entity_poly.pdbx_strand_id
1 'polypeptide(L)' 'MNRKTDKLVRRTTMIATVTASYFLLTADYGTEPNFLDPIKSAILSAEQSVKEFVFGPKKKTPENEISKQPPSAGDKHP' A
#
# COMPACT_ATOMS: atom_id res chain seq x y z
N MET A 1 24.00 -7.61 -35.63
CA MET A 1 23.19 -7.47 -34.40
C MET A 1 23.11 -8.83 -33.72
N ASN A 2 23.29 -8.91 -32.39
CA ASN A 2 23.33 -10.19 -31.68
C ASN A 2 21.91 -10.68 -31.38
N ARG A 3 21.52 -11.79 -32.01
CA ARG A 3 20.17 -12.39 -31.91
C ARG A 3 19.74 -12.72 -30.47
N LYS A 4 20.71 -12.99 -29.56
CA LYS A 4 20.43 -13.23 -28.14
C LYS A 4 20.06 -11.92 -27.43
N THR A 5 20.78 -10.84 -27.73
CA THR A 5 20.52 -9.50 -27.21
C THR A 5 19.16 -8.98 -27.66
N ASP A 6 18.83 -9.11 -28.95
CA ASP A 6 17.52 -8.72 -29.48
C ASP A 6 16.34 -9.43 -28.77
N LYS A 7 16.49 -10.74 -28.50
CA LYS A 7 15.46 -11.52 -27.80
C LYS A 7 15.31 -11.11 -26.34
N LEU A 8 16.42 -10.77 -25.68
CA LEU A 8 16.41 -10.28 -24.30
C LEU A 8 15.76 -8.91 -24.21
N VAL A 9 16.21 -7.96 -25.04
CA VAL A 9 15.66 -6.60 -25.11
C VAL A 9 14.17 -6.64 -25.34
N ARG A 10 13.69 -7.43 -26.31
CA ARG A 10 12.25 -7.53 -26.60
C ARG A 10 11.42 -8.04 -25.41
N ARG A 11 11.92 -9.03 -24.67
CA ARG A 11 11.24 -9.55 -23.47
C ARG A 11 11.24 -8.53 -22.35
N THR A 12 12.39 -7.91 -22.10
CA THR A 12 12.54 -6.89 -21.06
C THR A 12 11.65 -5.69 -21.36
N THR A 13 11.60 -5.22 -22.61
CA THR A 13 10.72 -4.13 -23.02
C THR A 13 9.26 -4.52 -22.80
N MET A 14 8.82 -5.72 -23.21
CA MET A 14 7.43 -6.16 -22.97
C MET A 14 7.07 -6.17 -21.48
N ILE A 15 7.95 -6.70 -20.63
CA ILE A 15 7.74 -6.73 -19.18
C ILE A 15 7.73 -5.31 -18.61
N ALA A 16 8.71 -4.49 -18.98
CA ALA A 16 8.82 -3.09 -18.53
C ALA A 16 7.59 -2.28 -18.94
N THR A 17 7.06 -2.48 -20.15
CA THR A 17 5.82 -1.83 -20.58
C THR A 17 4.64 -2.25 -19.73
N VAL A 18 4.43 -3.55 -19.48
CA VAL A 18 3.33 -4.02 -18.62
C VAL A 18 3.45 -3.46 -17.20
N THR A 19 4.65 -3.49 -16.62
CA THR A 19 4.91 -2.95 -15.27
C THR A 19 4.69 -1.44 -15.21
N ALA A 20 5.20 -0.69 -16.20
CA ALA A 20 5.00 0.76 -16.27
C ALA A 20 3.51 1.11 -16.48
N SER A 21 2.80 0.38 -17.35
CA SER A 21 1.36 0.54 -17.54
C SER A 21 0.57 0.24 -16.25
N TYR A 22 0.93 -0.82 -15.52
CA TYR A 22 0.32 -1.10 -14.22
C TYR A 22 0.56 0.06 -13.24
N PHE A 23 1.80 0.56 -13.14
CA PHE A 23 2.14 1.64 -12.22
C PHE A 23 1.42 2.95 -12.57
N LEU A 24 1.40 3.35 -13.85
CA LEU A 24 0.68 4.53 -14.33
C LEU A 24 -0.83 4.40 -14.08
N LEU A 25 -1.41 3.22 -14.34
CA LEU A 25 -2.81 2.95 -14.05
C LEU A 25 -3.07 3.06 -12.53
N THR A 26 -2.21 2.51 -11.69
CA THR A 26 -2.37 2.68 -10.23
C THR A 26 -2.10 4.10 -9.75
N ALA A 27 -1.35 4.92 -10.51
CA ALA A 27 -1.06 6.31 -10.15
C ALA A 27 -2.27 7.23 -10.38
N ASP A 28 -3.01 7.03 -11.48
CA ASP A 28 -4.21 7.83 -11.80
C ASP A 28 -5.44 7.41 -10.98
N TYR A 29 -5.51 6.14 -10.55
CA TYR A 29 -6.62 5.61 -9.77
C TYR A 29 -6.41 5.69 -8.25
N GLY A 30 -5.22 6.09 -7.80
CA GLY A 30 -4.86 6.15 -6.39
C GLY A 30 -4.91 4.78 -5.69
N THR A 31 -4.33 4.68 -4.50
CA THR A 31 -4.69 3.61 -3.55
C THR A 31 -6.08 3.89 -3.00
N GLU A 32 -7.12 3.78 -3.85
CA GLU A 32 -8.46 3.49 -3.38
C GLU A 32 -8.42 2.24 -2.48
N PRO A 33 -9.32 2.12 -1.49
CA PRO A 33 -9.38 0.96 -0.62
C PRO A 33 -9.50 -0.29 -1.49
N ASN A 34 -8.38 -0.99 -1.61
CA ASN A 34 -8.17 -1.97 -2.67
C ASN A 34 -8.84 -3.27 -2.24
N PHE A 35 -9.28 -4.07 -3.20
CA PHE A 35 -9.73 -5.44 -2.93
C PHE A 35 -8.69 -6.28 -2.14
N LEU A 36 -7.42 -5.84 -2.18
CA LEU A 36 -6.30 -6.46 -1.49
C LEU A 36 -6.07 -5.94 -0.06
N ASP A 37 -6.81 -4.93 0.40
CA ASP A 37 -6.69 -4.40 1.77
C ASP A 37 -6.96 -5.45 2.86
N PRO A 38 -7.96 -6.36 2.71
CA PRO A 38 -8.14 -7.48 3.64
C PRO A 38 -6.94 -8.45 3.65
N ILE A 39 -6.26 -8.61 2.52
CA ILE A 39 -5.08 -9.48 2.42
C ILE A 39 -3.90 -8.81 3.10
N LYS A 40 -3.71 -7.51 2.87
CA LYS A 40 -2.65 -6.71 3.51
C LYS A 40 -2.81 -6.67 5.03
N SER A 41 -4.03 -6.47 5.52
CA SER A 41 -4.31 -6.47 6.96
C SER A 41 -4.11 -7.84 7.60
N ALA A 42 -4.48 -8.92 6.91
CA ALA A 42 -4.22 -10.29 7.35
C ALA A 42 -2.71 -10.59 7.45
N ILE A 43 -1.92 -10.14 6.47
CA ILE A 43 -0.45 -10.30 6.49
C ILE A 43 0.17 -9.51 7.65
N LEU A 44 -0.23 -8.25 7.83
CA LEU A 44 0.26 -7.42 8.94
C LEU A 44 -0.13 -8.01 10.31
N SER A 45 -1.34 -8.56 10.43
CA SER A 45 -1.80 -9.23 11.65
C SER A 45 -1.02 -10.52 11.92
N ALA A 46 -0.73 -11.32 10.89
CA ALA A 46 0.11 -12.52 11.02
C ALA A 46 1.54 -12.15 11.44
N GLU A 47 2.12 -11.10 10.85
CA GLU A 47 3.44 -10.59 11.26
C GLU A 47 3.45 -10.17 12.74
N GLN A 48 2.44 -9.42 13.18
CA GLN A 48 2.32 -9.00 14.57
C GLN A 48 2.14 -10.19 15.51
N SER A 49 1.33 -11.17 15.13
CA SER A 49 1.09 -12.40 15.91
C SER A 49 2.37 -13.22 16.09
N VAL A 50 3.15 -13.43 15.02
CA VAL A 50 4.45 -14.11 15.10
C VAL A 50 5.43 -13.30 15.95
N LYS A 51 5.43 -11.98 15.81
CA LYS A 51 6.29 -11.11 16.61
C LYS A 51 5.95 -11.18 18.10
N GLU A 52 4.66 -11.20 18.46
CA GLU A 52 4.21 -11.37 19.84
C GLU A 52 4.50 -12.79 20.37
N PHE A 53 4.43 -13.81 19.51
CA PHE A 53 4.79 -15.18 19.87
C PHE A 53 6.28 -15.32 20.19
N VAL A 54 7.16 -14.72 19.39
CA VAL A 54 8.62 -14.83 19.55
C VAL A 54 9.16 -13.88 20.62
N PHE A 55 8.67 -12.64 20.67
CA PHE A 55 9.23 -11.59 21.53
C PHE A 55 8.36 -11.28 22.77
N GLY A 56 7.22 -11.95 22.93
CA GLY A 56 6.24 -11.66 23.96
C GLY A 56 5.32 -10.47 23.63
N PRO A 57 4.20 -10.32 24.36
CA PRO A 57 3.21 -9.28 24.09
C PRO A 57 3.80 -7.89 24.34
N LYS A 58 3.61 -6.98 23.38
CA LYS A 58 3.96 -5.57 23.57
C LYS A 58 3.00 -4.94 24.60
N LYS A 59 3.53 -4.19 25.57
CA LYS A 59 2.73 -3.35 26.47
C LYS A 59 1.99 -2.30 25.64
N LYS A 60 0.66 -2.36 25.63
CA LYS A 60 -0.21 -1.40 24.91
C LYS A 60 -0.16 -0.04 25.61
N THR A 61 0.50 0.95 24.99
CA THR A 61 0.15 2.36 25.24
C THR A 61 -1.18 2.61 24.52
N PRO A 62 -2.23 3.13 25.17
CA PRO A 62 -3.52 3.35 24.54
C PRO A 62 -3.44 4.54 23.58
N GLU A 63 -3.30 4.27 22.29
CA GLU A 63 -3.57 5.23 21.22
C GLU A 63 -5.07 5.17 20.93
N ASN A 64 -5.85 5.83 21.78
CA ASN A 64 -7.29 5.97 21.59
C ASN A 64 -7.74 7.39 21.91
N GLU A 65 -7.23 8.37 21.15
CA GLU A 65 -7.93 9.62 20.84
C GLU A 65 -7.34 10.14 19.53
N ILE A 66 -8.10 10.09 18.43
CA ILE A 66 -8.20 11.07 17.32
C ILE A 66 -9.06 10.37 16.23
N SER A 67 -10.34 10.17 16.53
CA SER A 67 -11.40 10.17 15.51
C SER A 67 -12.77 10.20 16.18
N LYS A 68 -13.20 11.43 16.48
CA LYS A 68 -14.62 11.80 16.59
C LYS A 68 -14.74 13.30 16.22
N GLN A 69 -14.97 13.59 14.93
CA GLN A 69 -15.80 14.74 14.54
C GLN A 69 -17.27 14.43 14.92
N PRO A 70 -18.27 15.36 14.92
CA PRO A 70 -18.42 16.68 14.23
C PRO A 70 -19.16 17.74 15.15
N PRO A 71 -20.01 18.72 14.73
CA PRO A 71 -20.11 19.63 13.56
C PRO A 71 -20.19 21.16 13.92
N SER A 72 -20.11 21.99 12.87
CA SER A 72 -20.75 23.32 12.64
C SER A 72 -20.40 24.60 13.45
N ALA A 73 -20.31 25.68 12.66
CA ALA A 73 -20.66 27.09 12.91
C ALA A 73 -19.51 28.11 13.09
N GLY A 74 -19.44 29.03 12.11
CA GLY A 74 -19.01 30.43 12.25
C GLY A 74 -17.54 30.71 12.57
N ASP A 75 -16.80 31.34 11.66
CA ASP A 75 -16.65 32.80 11.73
C ASP A 75 -15.80 33.38 10.59
N LYS A 76 -16.11 34.65 10.30
CA LYS A 76 -15.57 35.51 9.24
C LYS A 76 -14.12 35.96 9.54
N HIS A 77 -13.36 36.14 8.45
CA HIS A 77 -12.37 37.20 8.09
C HIS A 77 -11.56 37.95 9.18
N PRO A 78 -10.29 38.36 8.91
CA PRO A 78 -9.98 39.44 7.97
C PRO A 78 -8.92 39.09 6.90
#